data_AF-A0A945KJI1-F1
#
_entry.id   AF-A0A945KJI1-F1
#
_cell.length_a   1.000
_cell.length_b   1.000
_cell.length_c   1.000
_cell.angle_alpha   90.00
_cell.angle_beta   90.00
_cell.angle_gamma   90.00
#
_symmetry.space_group_name_H-M   'P 1'
#
loop_
_entity.id
_entity.type
_entity.pdbx_description
1 polymer ?
#
loop_
_entity_poly.entity_id
_entity_poly.type
_entity_poly.pdbx_seq_one_letter_code
_entity_poly.pdbx_strand_id
1 'polypeptide(L)'
;MYSELDSGNGLLAAWHFNGNADDALGVNHGIPGSGASFVNSDSPIISNLDPLGDEDSDGMLNGDEATVGTDPYDQDSDDDGLGDNDEYLGSTDPLLADTDNDGIQDGTELGETSGWAGDPANGIGGTDTSIFVPDADDTTFTDPNAADTDGGDLADGEEDLNQNGAVDGDDTDPNDLNDDHFSYGVQGLTPGAQATLSSWQCRRHAQVVPLYSLYGAGPIVTPYGFDLALTTPIERLQGSATGNSANTYQTIWVPPFAPTGRTVWWQAVEVWGGDHFRTSNPLATVIQ
;
A
#
# COMPACT_ATOMS: atom_id res chain seq x y z
N MET A 1 27.85 -6.62 53.90
CA MET A 1 28.56 -5.57 54.65
C MET A 1 29.43 -4.84 53.64
N TYR A 2 29.19 -3.52 53.47
CA TYR A 2 30.00 -2.48 52.80
C TYR A 2 30.40 -2.69 51.32
N SER A 3 29.74 -2.00 50.38
CA SER A 3 30.09 -0.70 49.75
C SER A 3 31.01 -0.91 48.54
N GLU A 4 30.70 -0.45 47.33
CA GLU A 4 30.55 0.96 46.96
C GLU A 4 29.51 1.16 45.84
N LEU A 5 28.84 2.31 45.92
CA LEU A 5 28.11 2.94 44.83
C LEU A 5 29.14 3.59 43.90
N ASP A 6 29.09 3.29 42.60
CA ASP A 6 29.42 4.29 41.59
C ASP A 6 28.16 4.58 40.76
N SER A 7 27.89 5.86 40.62
CA SER A 7 26.71 6.47 40.04
C SER A 7 27.14 7.22 38.80
N GLY A 8 26.76 6.77 37.62
CA GLY A 8 27.03 7.53 36.40
C GLY A 8 26.69 6.80 35.11
N ASN A 9 25.49 7.05 34.62
CA ASN A 9 25.10 7.20 33.21
C ASN A 9 25.43 6.10 32.18
N GLY A 10 24.38 5.68 31.47
CA GLY A 10 24.48 5.28 30.06
C GLY A 10 23.96 3.89 29.79
N LEU A 11 22.69 3.83 29.38
CA LEU A 11 22.03 2.65 28.83
C LEU A 11 22.83 2.05 27.67
N LEU A 12 23.14 0.76 27.73
CA LEU A 12 22.99 -0.17 26.60
C LEU A 12 22.78 -1.57 27.19
N ALA A 13 21.53 -2.03 27.12
CA ALA A 13 21.14 -3.38 27.51
C ALA A 13 21.56 -4.37 26.41
N ALA A 14 22.37 -5.33 26.85
CA ALA A 14 22.58 -6.68 26.36
C ALA A 14 21.82 -7.16 25.10
N TRP A 15 22.59 -7.69 24.15
CA TRP A 15 22.25 -8.95 23.51
C TRP A 15 23.31 -10.00 23.88
N HIS A 16 22.87 -11.01 24.63
CA HIS A 16 23.66 -12.18 25.00
C HIS A 16 23.84 -13.10 23.78
N PHE A 17 25.07 -13.54 23.52
CA PHE A 17 25.30 -14.86 22.92
C PHE A 17 26.03 -15.74 23.93
N ASN A 18 25.29 -16.73 24.44
CA ASN A 18 25.81 -17.89 25.17
C ASN A 18 25.94 -19.04 24.17
N GLY A 19 27.11 -19.67 24.09
CA GLY A 19 27.26 -20.98 23.46
C GLY A 19 28.62 -21.24 22.82
N ASN A 20 29.53 -21.79 23.62
CA ASN A 20 30.91 -22.13 23.31
C ASN A 20 31.15 -23.22 22.25
N ALA A 21 32.44 -23.27 21.83
CA ALA A 21 33.27 -24.40 21.36
C ALA A 21 33.38 -24.55 19.83
N ASP A 22 34.56 -24.55 19.16
CA ASP A 22 35.98 -24.61 19.52
C ASP A 22 36.78 -24.03 18.31
N ASP A 23 37.64 -23.03 18.43
CA ASP A 23 39.09 -23.05 18.68
C ASP A 23 39.98 -23.93 17.76
N ALA A 24 41.08 -23.27 17.33
CA ALA A 24 42.41 -23.80 17.01
C ALA A 24 42.66 -24.25 15.55
N LEU A 25 43.66 -23.72 14.80
CA LEU A 25 45.05 -23.45 15.20
C LEU A 25 45.74 -22.36 14.33
N GLY A 26 46.75 -21.71 14.95
CA GLY A 26 47.60 -20.60 14.49
C GLY A 26 48.27 -20.72 13.11
N VAL A 27 48.97 -19.69 12.63
CA VAL A 27 50.10 -19.03 13.30
C VAL A 27 50.25 -17.57 12.84
N ASN A 28 50.38 -16.65 13.81
CA ASN A 28 50.85 -15.29 13.58
C ASN A 28 52.39 -15.30 13.47
N HIS A 29 52.91 -14.98 12.30
CA HIS A 29 54.29 -14.55 12.14
C HIS A 29 54.28 -13.12 11.60
N GLY A 30 54.46 -12.18 12.51
CA GLY A 30 54.36 -10.75 12.25
C GLY A 30 55.38 -10.26 11.23
N ILE A 31 54.89 -9.50 10.25
CA ILE A 31 55.68 -8.53 9.51
C ILE A 31 55.32 -7.16 10.09
N PRO A 32 56.26 -6.39 10.69
CA PRO A 32 55.98 -5.04 11.13
C PRO A 32 55.93 -4.12 9.89
N GLY A 33 54.73 -3.76 9.45
CA GLY A 33 54.56 -2.77 8.37
C GLY A 33 53.24 -2.74 7.60
N SER A 34 52.28 -3.63 7.84
CA SER A 34 50.98 -3.63 7.14
C SER A 34 49.83 -3.42 8.11
N GLY A 35 49.06 -2.34 7.92
CA GLY A 35 47.82 -2.06 8.64
C GLY A 35 46.76 -3.10 8.32
N ALA A 36 46.71 -4.16 9.11
CA ALA A 36 45.72 -5.22 8.94
C ALA A 36 44.34 -4.72 9.39
N SER A 37 43.45 -4.61 8.41
CA SER A 37 42.01 -4.44 8.55
C SER A 37 41.40 -5.65 9.26
N PHE A 38 40.63 -5.40 10.31
CA PHE A 38 39.80 -6.40 10.96
C PHE A 38 38.46 -6.42 10.24
N VAL A 39 38.23 -7.42 9.39
CA VAL A 39 36.93 -7.65 8.73
C VAL A 39 36.02 -8.48 9.63
N ASN A 40 34.80 -7.96 9.87
CA ASN A 40 33.65 -8.75 10.29
C ASN A 40 32.78 -8.95 9.04
N SER A 41 32.24 -10.15 8.85
CA SER A 41 31.84 -10.69 7.54
C SER A 41 30.38 -10.50 7.14
N ASP A 42 29.62 -9.62 7.78
CA ASP A 42 28.16 -9.51 7.54
C ASP A 42 27.71 -8.06 7.21
N SER A 43 28.52 -7.30 6.46
CA SER A 43 28.10 -6.04 5.82
C SER A 43 28.80 -5.94 4.46
N PRO A 44 28.16 -5.38 3.41
CA PRO A 44 28.84 -5.14 2.14
C PRO A 44 30.10 -4.33 2.42
N ILE A 45 31.18 -4.66 1.70
CA ILE A 45 32.54 -4.27 2.08
C ILE A 45 32.78 -2.80 1.67
N ILE A 46 32.12 -1.84 2.33
CA ILE A 46 32.32 -0.38 2.12
C ILE A 46 33.73 0.06 2.59
N SER A 47 34.50 -0.83 3.23
CA SER A 47 35.82 -0.48 3.77
C SER A 47 36.92 -0.21 2.72
N ASN A 48 36.62 -0.28 1.41
CA ASN A 48 37.61 -0.04 0.36
C ASN A 48 37.08 0.73 -0.89
N LEU A 49 35.89 1.32 -0.83
CA LEU A 49 35.37 2.19 -1.90
C LEU A 49 35.88 3.62 -1.69
N ASP A 50 36.08 4.37 -2.78
CA ASP A 50 36.36 5.80 -2.70
C ASP A 50 35.03 6.51 -2.41
N PRO A 51 34.84 7.23 -1.29
CA PRO A 51 33.57 7.91 -1.02
C PRO A 51 33.18 8.99 -2.05
N LEU A 52 34.12 9.38 -2.92
CA LEU A 52 33.89 10.30 -4.04
C LEU A 52 33.81 9.58 -5.40
N GLY A 53 33.87 8.24 -5.38
CA GLY A 53 33.56 7.40 -6.53
C GLY A 53 32.05 7.23 -6.71
N ASP A 54 31.72 6.54 -7.78
CA ASP A 54 30.39 6.28 -8.32
C ASP A 54 30.59 5.01 -9.16
N GLU A 55 30.54 3.85 -8.50
CA GLU A 55 31.03 2.58 -9.05
C GLU A 55 30.09 1.97 -10.09
N ASP A 56 28.80 2.20 -9.93
CA ASP A 56 27.69 1.77 -10.77
C ASP A 56 27.27 2.84 -11.79
N SER A 57 27.71 4.10 -11.63
CA SER A 57 27.52 5.19 -12.60
C SER A 57 26.06 5.64 -12.77
N ASP A 58 25.23 5.51 -11.72
CA ASP A 58 23.88 6.09 -11.66
C ASP A 58 23.89 7.61 -11.35
N GLY A 59 25.01 8.11 -10.80
CA GLY A 59 25.22 9.50 -10.42
C GLY A 59 25.16 9.78 -8.92
N MET A 60 24.85 8.78 -8.09
CA MET A 60 25.03 8.80 -6.65
C MET A 60 26.52 8.55 -6.33
N LEU A 61 27.02 9.16 -5.27
CA LEU A 61 28.39 8.86 -4.83
C LEU A 61 28.35 7.71 -3.82
N ASN A 62 29.34 6.82 -3.86
CA ASN A 62 29.46 5.71 -2.90
C ASN A 62 29.36 6.12 -1.42
N GLY A 63 29.79 7.35 -1.09
CA GLY A 63 29.67 7.90 0.25
C GLY A 63 28.25 8.29 0.64
N ASP A 64 27.46 8.76 -0.33
CA ASP A 64 26.05 9.07 -0.17
C ASP A 64 25.22 7.78 -0.14
N GLU A 65 25.52 6.83 -1.03
CA GLU A 65 24.92 5.47 -1.01
C GLU A 65 25.17 4.76 0.32
N ALA A 66 26.40 4.78 0.83
CA ALA A 66 26.71 4.24 2.16
C ALA A 66 25.95 4.94 3.31
N THR A 67 25.49 6.17 3.10
CA THR A 67 24.70 6.93 4.08
C THR A 67 23.21 6.60 3.99
N VAL A 68 22.69 6.39 2.78
CA VAL A 68 21.29 6.05 2.52
C VAL A 68 21.03 4.57 2.77
N GLY A 69 21.93 3.70 2.30
CA GLY A 69 21.90 2.26 2.49
C GLY A 69 21.83 1.45 1.19
N THR A 70 21.89 2.11 0.04
CA THR A 70 21.88 1.51 -1.31
C THR A 70 23.19 0.78 -1.64
N ASP A 71 23.19 -0.04 -2.69
CA ASP A 71 24.37 -0.82 -3.11
C ASP A 71 25.21 -0.06 -4.16
N PRO A 72 26.47 0.33 -3.86
CA PRO A 72 27.38 1.02 -4.80
C PRO A 72 27.77 0.24 -6.06
N TYR A 73 27.21 -0.94 -6.26
CA TYR A 73 27.35 -1.73 -7.47
C TYR A 73 26.01 -2.05 -8.12
N ASP A 74 24.91 -1.40 -7.72
CA ASP A 74 23.58 -1.58 -8.24
C ASP A 74 22.93 -0.22 -8.50
N GLN A 75 22.41 0.00 -9.70
CA GLN A 75 21.88 1.32 -10.09
C GLN A 75 20.46 1.57 -9.58
N ASP A 76 19.77 0.53 -9.15
CA ASP A 76 18.38 0.49 -8.72
C ASP A 76 18.30 -0.58 -7.61
N SER A 77 18.49 -0.14 -6.37
CA SER A 77 18.71 -1.04 -5.22
C SER A 77 17.47 -1.79 -4.76
N ASP A 78 16.27 -1.32 -5.10
CA ASP A 78 15.01 -1.94 -4.71
C ASP A 78 14.19 -2.51 -5.88
N ASP A 79 14.71 -2.39 -7.10
CA ASP A 79 14.23 -3.02 -8.33
C ASP A 79 12.85 -2.51 -8.78
N ASP A 80 12.59 -1.22 -8.60
CA ASP A 80 11.30 -0.58 -8.89
C ASP A 80 11.26 0.14 -10.25
N GLY A 81 12.41 0.22 -10.94
CA GLY A 81 12.56 0.84 -12.24
C GLY A 81 13.13 2.26 -12.23
N LEU A 82 13.21 2.91 -11.07
CA LEU A 82 13.94 4.16 -10.84
C LEU A 82 15.38 3.86 -10.42
N GLY A 83 16.26 4.86 -10.54
CA GLY A 83 17.64 4.70 -10.07
C GLY A 83 17.82 5.35 -8.71
N ASP A 84 18.73 4.82 -7.89
CA ASP A 84 18.94 5.26 -6.51
C ASP A 84 19.13 6.79 -6.40
N ASN A 85 19.96 7.36 -7.28
CA ASN A 85 20.15 8.81 -7.33
C ASN A 85 18.90 9.58 -7.78
N ASP A 86 18.11 9.05 -8.72
CA ASP A 86 16.91 9.71 -9.22
C ASP A 86 15.84 9.79 -8.12
N GLU A 87 15.68 8.74 -7.34
CA GLU A 87 14.77 8.68 -6.19
C GLU A 87 15.23 9.57 -5.03
N TYR A 88 16.53 9.49 -4.68
CA TYR A 88 17.12 10.35 -3.67
C TYR A 88 16.92 11.85 -3.95
N LEU A 89 16.86 12.23 -5.23
CA LEU A 89 16.52 13.60 -5.67
C LEU A 89 15.01 13.83 -5.86
N GLY A 90 14.27 12.78 -6.24
CA GLY A 90 12.85 12.73 -6.57
C GLY A 90 11.92 12.68 -5.35
N SER A 91 12.47 12.39 -4.16
CA SER A 91 11.77 12.29 -2.86
C SER A 91 11.04 10.98 -2.60
N THR A 92 11.29 9.92 -3.37
CA THR A 92 10.97 8.52 -3.00
C THR A 92 12.12 7.92 -2.15
N ASP A 93 11.91 6.75 -1.57
CA ASP A 93 12.92 6.05 -0.76
C ASP A 93 13.59 4.94 -1.60
N PRO A 94 14.89 5.07 -1.99
CA PRO A 94 15.58 4.14 -2.90
C PRO A 94 15.87 2.74 -2.32
N LEU A 95 15.18 2.39 -1.23
CA LEU A 95 15.23 1.09 -0.57
C LEU A 95 13.83 0.48 -0.44
N LEU A 96 12.81 1.15 -0.96
CA LEU A 96 11.41 0.78 -0.91
C LEU A 96 10.82 0.98 -2.30
N ALA A 97 10.67 -0.14 -3.02
CA ALA A 97 10.07 -0.15 -4.35
C ALA A 97 8.63 0.41 -4.42
N ASP A 98 8.01 0.73 -3.28
CA ASP A 98 6.67 1.30 -3.11
C ASP A 98 6.75 2.17 -1.83
N THR A 99 7.00 3.46 -2.02
CA THR A 99 7.33 4.41 -0.93
C THR A 99 6.15 4.64 0.00
N ASP A 100 4.93 4.75 -0.54
CA ASP A 100 3.73 5.05 0.26
C ASP A 100 2.94 3.81 0.71
N ASN A 101 3.36 2.63 0.25
CA ASN A 101 2.88 1.30 0.60
C ASN A 101 1.42 1.05 0.17
N ASP A 102 1.05 1.50 -1.02
CA ASP A 102 -0.28 1.30 -1.59
C ASP A 102 -0.39 0.08 -2.52
N GLY A 103 0.75 -0.44 -2.95
CA GLY A 103 0.90 -1.63 -3.78
C GLY A 103 1.33 -1.37 -5.23
N ILE A 104 1.43 -0.12 -5.69
CA ILE A 104 2.06 0.24 -6.98
C ILE A 104 3.52 0.62 -6.72
N GLN A 105 4.43 0.30 -7.65
CA GLN A 105 5.84 0.65 -7.48
C GLN A 105 6.10 2.10 -7.92
N ASP A 106 7.01 2.83 -7.28
CA ASP A 106 7.19 4.26 -7.55
C ASP A 106 7.56 4.52 -9.02
N GLY A 107 8.43 3.67 -9.59
CA GLY A 107 8.73 3.69 -11.02
C GLY A 107 7.51 3.46 -11.91
N THR A 108 6.59 2.60 -11.51
CA THR A 108 5.32 2.38 -12.24
C THR A 108 4.44 3.62 -12.20
N GLU A 109 4.31 4.26 -11.04
CA GLU A 109 3.51 5.47 -10.85
C GLU A 109 4.05 6.68 -11.62
N LEU A 110 5.37 6.74 -11.82
CA LEU A 110 6.05 7.75 -12.63
C LEU A 110 6.17 7.38 -14.12
N GLY A 111 5.62 6.23 -14.52
CA GLY A 111 5.49 5.77 -15.88
C GLY A 111 6.73 5.16 -16.52
N GLU A 112 7.59 4.54 -15.71
CA GLU A 112 8.74 3.78 -16.18
C GLU A 112 8.31 2.45 -16.82
N THR A 113 8.88 2.17 -17.99
CA THR A 113 8.47 1.00 -18.81
C THR A 113 9.58 -0.01 -19.02
N SER A 114 10.80 0.27 -18.55
CA SER A 114 11.99 -0.53 -18.90
C SER A 114 13.00 -0.71 -17.77
N GLY A 115 13.06 0.19 -16.79
CA GLY A 115 14.07 0.18 -15.74
C GLY A 115 15.51 0.40 -16.24
N TRP A 116 16.46 0.31 -15.32
CA TRP A 116 17.89 0.41 -15.55
C TRP A 116 18.49 -0.94 -15.96
N ALA A 117 19.24 -0.95 -17.07
CA ALA A 117 19.74 -2.20 -17.66
C ALA A 117 20.98 -2.80 -16.96
N GLY A 118 21.64 -2.04 -16.07
CA GLY A 118 22.91 -2.39 -15.44
C GLY A 118 24.08 -2.65 -16.40
N ASP A 119 25.18 -3.18 -15.86
CA ASP A 119 26.30 -3.74 -16.63
C ASP A 119 26.86 -5.03 -16.00
N PRO A 120 26.21 -6.18 -16.23
CA PRO A 120 26.64 -7.46 -15.66
C PRO A 120 28.05 -7.90 -16.07
N ALA A 121 28.61 -7.33 -17.16
CA ALA A 121 29.97 -7.66 -17.59
C ALA A 121 31.03 -7.03 -16.67
N ASN A 122 30.69 -5.93 -16.01
CA ASN A 122 31.51 -5.27 -15.00
C ASN A 122 31.02 -5.52 -13.57
N GLY A 123 29.93 -6.28 -13.41
CA GLY A 123 29.34 -6.62 -12.11
C GLY A 123 28.48 -5.50 -11.54
N ILE A 124 27.95 -4.64 -12.41
CA ILE A 124 26.99 -3.60 -12.07
C ILE A 124 25.57 -4.15 -12.27
N GLY A 125 24.77 -4.07 -11.21
CA GLY A 125 23.35 -4.34 -11.19
C GLY A 125 22.55 -3.22 -11.85
N GLY A 126 21.24 -3.44 -11.88
CA GLY A 126 20.20 -2.54 -12.33
C GLY A 126 18.89 -3.32 -12.18
N THR A 127 17.77 -2.66 -12.42
CA THR A 127 16.42 -3.19 -12.22
C THR A 127 16.27 -4.68 -12.54
N ASP A 128 16.01 -5.50 -11.53
CA ASP A 128 15.57 -6.88 -11.70
C ASP A 128 14.14 -6.90 -12.27
N THR A 129 14.07 -7.04 -13.59
CA THR A 129 12.80 -7.17 -14.35
C THR A 129 11.90 -8.36 -13.94
N SER A 130 12.34 -9.23 -13.03
CA SER A 130 11.48 -10.25 -12.43
C SER A 130 10.72 -9.76 -11.19
N ILE A 131 11.11 -8.61 -10.64
CA ILE A 131 10.48 -7.89 -9.53
C ILE A 131 9.73 -6.66 -10.07
N PHE A 132 10.37 -5.89 -10.96
CA PHE A 132 9.79 -4.68 -11.54
C PHE A 132 8.51 -4.96 -12.33
N VAL A 133 7.48 -4.17 -12.08
CA VAL A 133 6.22 -4.14 -12.84
C VAL A 133 6.23 -2.91 -13.75
N PRO A 134 6.59 -3.04 -15.04
CA PRO A 134 6.64 -1.88 -15.93
C PRO A 134 5.25 -1.32 -16.20
N ASP A 135 5.18 0.01 -16.30
CA ASP A 135 3.96 0.72 -16.66
C ASP A 135 3.42 0.27 -18.03
N ALA A 136 2.13 -0.04 -18.06
CA ALA A 136 1.38 -0.46 -19.24
C ALA A 136 0.77 0.73 -20.01
N ASP A 137 0.65 1.91 -19.41
CA ASP A 137 0.16 3.17 -20.01
C ASP A 137 0.87 4.40 -19.44
N ASP A 138 1.94 4.84 -20.14
CA ASP A 138 2.78 6.02 -19.83
C ASP A 138 2.05 7.38 -19.93
N THR A 139 0.72 7.39 -19.88
CA THR A 139 -0.11 8.58 -19.89
C THR A 139 -0.95 8.76 -18.63
N THR A 140 -0.98 7.77 -17.75
CA THR A 140 -1.56 7.82 -16.40
C THR A 140 -0.43 7.82 -15.37
N PHE A 141 -0.58 8.63 -14.31
CA PHE A 141 0.43 8.82 -13.28
C PHE A 141 -0.26 9.05 -11.94
N THR A 142 0.39 8.66 -10.86
CA THR A 142 -0.02 8.90 -9.47
C THR A 142 1.14 9.55 -8.69
N ASP A 143 0.91 9.95 -7.44
CA ASP A 143 1.93 10.52 -6.56
C ASP A 143 2.51 9.41 -5.67
N PRO A 144 3.74 8.92 -5.91
CA PRO A 144 4.32 7.78 -5.18
C PRO A 144 4.61 8.04 -3.69
N ASN A 145 4.27 9.23 -3.20
CA ASN A 145 4.39 9.61 -1.80
C ASN A 145 3.01 9.75 -1.13
N ALA A 146 1.94 9.44 -1.84
CA ALA A 146 0.57 9.60 -1.40
C ALA A 146 -0.26 8.42 -1.89
N ALA A 147 -0.43 7.45 -0.98
CA ALA A 147 -1.18 6.21 -1.21
C ALA A 147 -2.63 6.37 -1.70
N ASP A 148 -3.13 7.60 -1.86
CA ASP A 148 -4.42 7.98 -2.41
C ASP A 148 -4.19 9.36 -3.07
N THR A 149 -3.92 9.34 -4.37
CA THR A 149 -3.48 10.51 -5.15
C THR A 149 -4.56 11.57 -5.25
N ASP A 150 -5.81 11.17 -5.45
CA ASP A 150 -6.92 12.11 -5.62
C ASP A 150 -7.63 12.50 -4.31
N GLY A 151 -7.28 11.83 -3.21
CA GLY A 151 -7.80 12.07 -1.87
C GLY A 151 -9.22 11.54 -1.68
N GLY A 152 -9.58 10.48 -2.40
CA GLY A 152 -10.82 9.73 -2.33
C GLY A 152 -10.88 8.78 -1.13
N ASP A 153 -11.56 7.66 -1.35
CA ASP A 153 -11.81 6.60 -0.37
C ASP A 153 -11.04 5.30 -0.70
N LEU A 154 -10.38 5.23 -1.86
CA LEU A 154 -9.53 4.13 -2.28
C LEU A 154 -8.09 4.61 -2.44
N ALA A 155 -7.18 3.70 -2.20
CA ALA A 155 -5.76 3.90 -2.46
C ALA A 155 -5.46 3.61 -3.93
N ASP A 156 -4.42 4.18 -4.52
CA ASP A 156 -4.18 4.05 -5.97
C ASP A 156 -3.98 2.58 -6.37
N GLY A 157 -3.20 1.83 -5.60
CA GLY A 157 -3.02 0.37 -5.76
C GLY A 157 -4.26 -0.48 -5.47
N GLU A 158 -5.29 0.08 -4.84
CA GLU A 158 -6.61 -0.54 -4.73
C GLU A 158 -7.52 -0.27 -5.94
N GLU A 159 -7.24 0.81 -6.67
CA GLU A 159 -7.96 1.23 -7.87
C GLU A 159 -7.39 0.58 -9.12
N ASP A 160 -6.06 0.46 -9.21
CA ASP A 160 -5.37 -0.37 -10.19
C ASP A 160 -5.17 -1.80 -9.65
N LEU A 161 -6.15 -2.67 -9.95
CA LEU A 161 -6.18 -4.04 -9.42
C LEU A 161 -5.01 -4.91 -9.87
N ASN A 162 -4.32 -4.48 -10.92
CA ASN A 162 -3.25 -5.24 -11.53
C ASN A 162 -1.88 -4.57 -11.41
N GLN A 163 -1.84 -3.39 -10.76
CA GLN A 163 -0.65 -2.66 -10.33
C GLN A 163 0.32 -2.41 -11.48
N ASN A 164 -0.21 -2.12 -12.67
CA ASN A 164 0.56 -1.92 -13.88
C ASN A 164 0.53 -0.47 -14.39
N GLY A 165 0.02 0.47 -13.58
CA GLY A 165 0.00 1.90 -13.89
C GLY A 165 -1.09 2.33 -14.89
N ALA A 166 -1.83 1.38 -15.49
CA ALA A 166 -2.83 1.68 -16.50
C ALA A 166 -4.25 1.62 -15.94
N VAL A 167 -5.05 2.67 -16.21
CA VAL A 167 -6.49 2.66 -15.92
C VAL A 167 -7.23 1.82 -16.97
N ASP A 168 -7.52 0.55 -16.66
CA ASP A 168 -8.17 -0.38 -17.58
C ASP A 168 -9.59 -0.81 -17.17
N GLY A 169 -10.17 -1.80 -17.87
CA GLY A 169 -11.61 -2.07 -17.86
C GLY A 169 -12.18 -2.62 -16.55
N ASP A 170 -11.33 -3.10 -15.63
CA ASP A 170 -11.76 -3.56 -14.31
C ASP A 170 -11.33 -2.60 -13.17
N ASP A 171 -10.60 -1.53 -13.48
CA ASP A 171 -10.03 -0.56 -12.55
C ASP A 171 -10.98 0.63 -12.33
N THR A 172 -10.80 1.32 -11.20
CA THR A 172 -11.25 2.72 -11.02
C THR A 172 -10.09 3.66 -11.34
N ASP A 173 -10.35 4.95 -11.57
CA ASP A 173 -9.31 5.89 -11.97
C ASP A 173 -8.69 6.52 -10.71
N PRO A 174 -7.40 6.25 -10.37
CA PRO A 174 -6.74 6.82 -9.18
C PRO A 174 -6.64 8.36 -9.15
N ASN A 175 -7.06 9.01 -10.24
CA ASN A 175 -7.10 10.46 -10.39
C ASN A 175 -8.55 11.03 -10.42
N ASP A 176 -9.59 10.23 -10.20
CA ASP A 176 -11.00 10.67 -10.14
C ASP A 176 -11.76 10.20 -8.87
N LEU A 177 -11.65 11.02 -7.82
CA LEU A 177 -12.35 10.92 -6.51
C LEU A 177 -13.88 10.66 -6.53
N ASN A 178 -14.50 10.68 -7.70
CA ASN A 178 -15.92 10.41 -7.88
C ASN A 178 -16.21 8.94 -8.26
N ASP A 179 -15.21 8.10 -8.52
CA ASP A 179 -15.41 6.74 -9.02
C ASP A 179 -14.93 5.60 -8.10
N ASP A 180 -14.26 5.95 -7.00
CA ASP A 180 -13.86 5.08 -5.90
C ASP A 180 -15.07 4.57 -5.08
N HIS A 181 -16.26 5.16 -5.29
CA HIS A 181 -17.52 4.67 -4.73
C HIS A 181 -18.27 3.74 -5.70
N PHE A 182 -18.69 2.57 -5.21
CA PHE A 182 -19.71 1.79 -5.92
C PHE A 182 -21.11 2.37 -5.74
N SER A 183 -21.94 2.27 -6.78
CA SER A 183 -23.30 2.80 -6.75
C SER A 183 -24.26 1.85 -6.04
N TYR A 184 -25.16 2.37 -5.20
CA TYR A 184 -26.20 1.60 -4.51
C TYR A 184 -27.59 2.23 -4.67
N GLY A 185 -28.61 1.40 -4.90
CA GLY A 185 -29.96 1.84 -5.22
C GLY A 185 -31.05 1.01 -4.53
N VAL A 186 -32.14 1.67 -4.15
CA VAL A 186 -33.30 1.04 -3.53
C VAL A 186 -34.58 1.48 -4.23
N GLN A 187 -35.39 0.51 -4.67
CA GLN A 187 -36.64 0.75 -5.40
C GLN A 187 -37.79 -0.06 -4.80
N GLY A 188 -39.00 0.51 -4.81
CA GLY A 188 -40.23 -0.22 -4.45
C GLY A 188 -40.47 -0.40 -2.94
N LEU A 189 -40.13 0.58 -2.10
CA LEU A 189 -40.42 0.54 -0.66
C LEU A 189 -41.92 0.76 -0.34
N THR A 190 -42.78 -0.15 -0.82
CA THR A 190 -44.23 -0.13 -0.57
C THR A 190 -44.59 -1.15 0.51
N PRO A 191 -45.32 -0.78 1.59
CA PRO A 191 -45.74 -1.71 2.63
C PRO A 191 -46.47 -2.94 2.07
N GLY A 192 -46.00 -4.14 2.43
CA GLY A 192 -46.58 -5.40 1.98
C GLY A 192 -46.24 -5.78 0.54
N ALA A 193 -45.13 -5.24 -0.01
CA ALA A 193 -44.59 -5.61 -1.31
C ALA A 193 -43.09 -5.93 -1.23
N GLN A 194 -42.53 -6.42 -2.34
CA GLN A 194 -41.09 -6.58 -2.50
C GLN A 194 -40.46 -5.25 -2.90
N ALA A 195 -39.32 -4.93 -2.27
CA ALA A 195 -38.40 -3.89 -2.71
C ALA A 195 -37.15 -4.52 -3.32
N THR A 196 -36.55 -3.83 -4.27
CA THR A 196 -35.31 -4.24 -4.94
C THR A 196 -34.17 -3.34 -4.48
N LEU A 197 -33.10 -3.98 -4.03
CA LEU A 197 -31.80 -3.39 -3.74
C LEU A 197 -30.89 -3.70 -4.92
N SER A 198 -30.19 -2.71 -5.44
CA SER A 198 -29.31 -2.82 -6.60
C SER A 198 -27.96 -2.24 -6.24
N SER A 199 -26.88 -2.84 -6.71
CA SER A 199 -25.57 -2.21 -6.68
C SER A 199 -24.87 -2.36 -8.02
N TRP A 200 -24.06 -1.37 -8.37
CA TRP A 200 -23.34 -1.26 -9.62
C TRP A 200 -21.90 -0.80 -9.39
N GLN A 201 -21.02 -1.11 -10.35
CA GLN A 201 -19.58 -0.84 -10.26
C GLN A 201 -18.95 -1.55 -9.05
N CYS A 202 -19.51 -2.69 -8.66
CA CYS A 202 -18.99 -3.51 -7.58
C CYS A 202 -17.83 -4.37 -8.12
N ARG A 203 -16.83 -4.62 -7.28
CA ARG A 203 -15.75 -5.55 -7.61
C ARG A 203 -16.30 -6.96 -7.87
N ARG A 204 -15.69 -7.67 -8.82
CA ARG A 204 -16.07 -9.06 -9.14
C ARG A 204 -15.79 -9.95 -7.93
N HIS A 205 -16.69 -10.90 -7.67
CA HIS A 205 -16.62 -11.83 -6.54
C HIS A 205 -16.63 -11.21 -5.12
N ALA A 206 -16.79 -9.89 -5.00
CA ALA A 206 -17.02 -9.21 -3.74
C ALA A 206 -18.39 -9.56 -3.11
N GLN A 207 -18.52 -9.30 -1.80
CA GLN A 207 -19.79 -9.35 -1.10
C GLN A 207 -20.29 -7.94 -0.83
N VAL A 208 -21.50 -7.62 -1.29
CA VAL A 208 -22.18 -6.37 -0.97
C VAL A 208 -23.15 -6.60 0.17
N VAL A 209 -22.95 -5.88 1.28
CA VAL A 209 -23.75 -5.96 2.50
C VAL A 209 -24.56 -4.67 2.66
N PRO A 210 -25.88 -4.71 2.43
CA PRO A 210 -26.73 -3.55 2.68
C PRO A 210 -26.91 -3.28 4.16
N LEU A 211 -26.77 -2.01 4.51
CA LEU A 211 -27.02 -1.45 5.82
C LEU A 211 -28.14 -0.42 5.72
N TYR A 212 -29.00 -0.36 6.75
CA TYR A 212 -30.07 0.63 6.79
C TYR A 212 -30.35 1.12 8.19
N SER A 213 -30.91 2.34 8.27
CA SER A 213 -31.46 2.88 9.51
C SER A 213 -32.83 3.50 9.27
N LEU A 214 -33.75 3.17 10.19
CA LEU A 214 -35.07 3.80 10.27
C LEU A 214 -35.07 5.03 11.19
N TYR A 215 -33.98 5.26 11.93
CA TYR A 215 -33.87 6.28 12.96
C TYR A 215 -32.59 7.11 12.74
N GLY A 216 -32.57 8.37 13.22
CA GLY A 216 -31.39 9.24 13.11
C GLY A 216 -31.38 10.20 11.91
N ALA A 217 -30.33 11.03 11.84
CA ALA A 217 -30.18 12.15 10.90
C ALA A 217 -29.68 11.75 9.49
N GLY A 218 -29.52 10.46 9.23
CA GLY A 218 -28.82 9.94 8.04
C GLY A 218 -27.30 9.94 8.21
N PRO A 219 -26.55 9.34 7.27
CA PRO A 219 -25.09 9.39 7.25
C PRO A 219 -24.63 10.85 7.22
N ILE A 220 -23.68 11.22 8.08
CA ILE A 220 -23.05 12.55 8.05
C ILE A 220 -21.93 12.42 7.07
N VAL A 221 -21.97 13.18 5.97
CA VAL A 221 -20.87 13.18 5.00
C VAL A 221 -19.67 13.95 5.54
N THR A 222 -18.51 13.31 5.63
CA THR A 222 -17.23 13.91 6.05
C THR A 222 -16.25 13.89 4.88
N PRO A 223 -15.27 14.80 4.85
CA PRO A 223 -14.38 14.97 3.70
C PRO A 223 -13.32 13.86 3.51
N TYR A 224 -13.38 12.75 4.26
CA TYR A 224 -12.33 11.72 4.31
C TYR A 224 -12.92 10.29 4.35
N GLY A 225 -14.05 10.07 3.68
CA GLY A 225 -14.52 8.71 3.38
C GLY A 225 -15.15 7.83 4.46
N PHE A 226 -15.09 8.19 5.75
CA PHE A 226 -15.75 7.40 6.79
C PHE A 226 -16.90 8.14 7.49
N ASP A 227 -18.10 7.82 7.03
CA ASP A 227 -19.34 8.46 7.43
C ASP A 227 -20.30 7.52 8.15
N LEU A 228 -20.06 7.33 9.45
CA LEU A 228 -20.97 6.60 10.34
C LEU A 228 -21.60 7.55 11.36
N ALA A 229 -22.72 8.16 10.98
CA ALA A 229 -23.54 8.97 11.90
C ALA A 229 -24.47 8.10 12.77
N LEU A 230 -23.89 7.62 13.87
CA LEU A 230 -24.41 6.66 14.85
C LEU A 230 -25.46 7.20 15.84
N THR A 231 -26.48 7.95 15.40
CA THR A 231 -27.53 8.37 16.36
C THR A 231 -28.50 7.24 16.75
N THR A 232 -28.47 6.10 16.05
CA THR A 232 -29.21 4.84 16.35
C THR A 232 -28.54 3.61 15.72
N PRO A 233 -28.89 2.36 16.11
CA PRO A 233 -28.33 1.15 15.53
C PRO A 233 -28.65 1.04 14.03
N ILE A 234 -27.61 0.85 13.22
CA ILE A 234 -27.74 0.41 11.84
C ILE A 234 -28.07 -1.07 11.85
N GLU A 235 -29.08 -1.47 11.08
CA GLU A 235 -29.43 -2.86 10.87
C GLU A 235 -28.76 -3.39 9.60
N ARG A 236 -28.25 -4.61 9.69
CA ARG A 236 -27.59 -5.30 8.58
C ARG A 236 -28.56 -6.27 7.91
N LEU A 237 -28.59 -6.23 6.58
CA LEU A 237 -29.24 -7.27 5.77
C LEU A 237 -28.24 -8.36 5.37
N GLN A 238 -28.78 -9.49 4.89
CA GLN A 238 -27.94 -10.53 4.31
C GLN A 238 -27.21 -9.96 3.09
N GLY A 239 -25.89 -10.10 3.03
CA GLY A 239 -25.13 -9.66 1.87
C GLY A 239 -25.40 -10.52 0.64
N SER A 240 -25.19 -9.93 -0.53
CA SER A 240 -25.24 -10.61 -1.83
C SER A 240 -23.85 -10.66 -2.44
N ALA A 241 -23.47 -11.80 -3.00
CA ALA A 241 -22.20 -11.94 -3.69
C ALA A 241 -22.33 -11.42 -5.13
N THR A 242 -21.35 -10.65 -5.59
CA THR A 242 -21.20 -10.36 -7.00
C THR A 242 -20.69 -11.62 -7.70
N GLY A 243 -21.26 -11.92 -8.87
CA GLY A 243 -20.79 -13.04 -9.70
C GLY A 243 -19.63 -12.57 -10.58
N ASN A 244 -19.53 -13.18 -11.77
CA ASN A 244 -18.72 -12.60 -12.86
C ASN A 244 -19.31 -11.26 -13.39
N SER A 245 -20.45 -10.82 -12.86
CA SER A 245 -21.06 -9.53 -13.12
C SER A 245 -20.82 -8.65 -11.89
N ALA A 246 -20.19 -7.49 -12.12
CA ALA A 246 -19.95 -6.39 -11.18
C ALA A 246 -21.22 -5.74 -10.58
N ASN A 247 -22.40 -6.32 -10.85
CA ASN A 247 -23.68 -5.80 -10.39
C ASN A 247 -24.40 -6.89 -9.61
N THR A 248 -25.00 -6.54 -8.48
CA THR A 248 -25.87 -7.45 -7.72
C THR A 248 -27.25 -6.84 -7.48
N TYR A 249 -28.26 -7.72 -7.43
CA TYR A 249 -29.64 -7.38 -7.13
C TYR A 249 -30.15 -8.28 -6.02
N GLN A 250 -30.70 -7.68 -4.97
CA GLN A 250 -31.33 -8.38 -3.86
C GLN A 250 -32.78 -7.92 -3.72
N THR A 251 -33.68 -8.84 -3.36
CA THR A 251 -35.06 -8.47 -3.01
C THR A 251 -35.27 -8.61 -1.51
N ILE A 252 -35.97 -7.63 -0.93
CA ILE A 252 -36.40 -7.65 0.46
C ILE A 252 -37.92 -7.50 0.55
N TRP A 253 -38.49 -8.03 1.62
CA TRP A 253 -39.91 -7.87 1.91
C TRP A 253 -40.14 -6.67 2.82
N VAL A 254 -40.98 -5.72 2.38
CA VAL A 254 -41.39 -4.57 3.21
C VAL A 254 -42.56 -4.99 4.11
N PRO A 255 -42.45 -4.89 5.44
CA PRO A 255 -43.55 -5.26 6.33
C PRO A 255 -44.86 -4.53 6.00
N PRO A 256 -46.03 -5.20 6.01
CA PRO A 256 -47.31 -4.55 5.71
C PRO A 256 -47.69 -3.40 6.65
N PHE A 257 -47.08 -3.35 7.82
CA PHE A 257 -47.30 -2.32 8.84
C PHE A 257 -46.21 -1.22 8.83
N ALA A 258 -45.34 -1.19 7.82
CA ALA A 258 -44.31 -0.17 7.70
C ALA A 258 -44.95 1.22 7.51
N PRO A 259 -44.48 2.25 8.23
CA PRO A 259 -45.10 3.58 8.20
C PRO A 259 -44.76 4.33 6.90
N THR A 260 -45.75 4.50 6.02
CA THR A 260 -45.63 5.37 4.82
C THR A 260 -45.20 6.80 5.19
N GLY A 261 -44.41 7.42 4.33
CA GLY A 261 -43.86 8.77 4.51
C GLY A 261 -42.62 8.82 5.39
N ARG A 262 -42.18 7.69 5.96
CA ARG A 262 -40.95 7.62 6.74
C ARG A 262 -39.73 7.50 5.83
N THR A 263 -38.72 8.31 6.11
CA THR A 263 -37.40 8.19 5.48
C THR A 263 -36.66 6.97 6.01
N VAL A 264 -36.06 6.20 5.10
CA VAL A 264 -35.10 5.14 5.36
C VAL A 264 -33.77 5.56 4.77
N TRP A 265 -32.73 5.50 5.60
CA TRP A 265 -31.36 5.77 5.20
C TRP A 265 -30.66 4.45 4.90
N TRP A 266 -29.88 4.43 3.83
CA TRP A 266 -29.17 3.27 3.34
C TRP A 266 -27.70 3.61 3.07
N GLN A 267 -26.86 2.62 3.28
CA GLN A 267 -25.49 2.57 2.78
C GLN A 267 -25.17 1.10 2.53
N ALA A 268 -24.36 0.80 1.53
CA ALA A 268 -23.88 -0.56 1.31
C ALA A 268 -22.37 -0.60 1.56
N VAL A 269 -21.92 -1.73 2.11
CA VAL A 269 -20.50 -2.02 2.27
C VAL A 269 -20.16 -3.12 1.29
N GLU A 270 -19.22 -2.85 0.40
CA GLU A 270 -18.61 -3.86 -0.45
C GLU A 270 -17.38 -4.42 0.29
N VAL A 271 -17.24 -5.74 0.33
CA VAL A 271 -16.14 -6.44 1.02
C VAL A 271 -15.52 -7.47 0.08
N TRP A 272 -14.20 -7.48 -0.04
CA TRP A 272 -13.42 -8.46 -0.81
C TRP A 272 -12.13 -8.80 -0.07
N GLY A 273 -11.41 -9.83 -0.53
CA GLY A 273 -10.12 -10.26 0.05
C GLY A 273 -10.20 -10.86 1.48
N GLY A 274 -11.26 -10.56 2.24
CA GLY A 274 -11.43 -10.93 3.65
C GLY A 274 -11.18 -9.77 4.62
N ASP A 275 -10.49 -8.73 4.16
CA ASP A 275 -9.96 -7.60 4.93
C ASP A 275 -10.16 -6.24 4.26
N HIS A 276 -10.53 -6.22 2.97
CA HIS A 276 -10.74 -4.99 2.24
C HIS A 276 -12.22 -4.63 2.16
N PHE A 277 -12.54 -3.34 2.26
CA PHE A 277 -13.90 -2.85 2.11
C PHE A 277 -13.94 -1.41 1.61
N ARG A 278 -15.03 -1.08 0.91
CA ARG A 278 -15.40 0.30 0.57
C ARG A 278 -16.89 0.51 0.75
N THR A 279 -17.34 1.77 0.75
CA THR A 279 -18.75 2.08 0.95
C THR A 279 -19.39 2.69 -0.28
N SER A 280 -20.70 2.50 -0.41
CA SER A 280 -21.47 3.27 -1.38
C SER A 280 -21.73 4.67 -0.83
N ASN A 281 -22.01 5.60 -1.74
CA ASN A 281 -22.64 6.86 -1.38
C ASN A 281 -23.91 6.66 -0.51
N PRO A 282 -24.12 7.50 0.53
CA PRO A 282 -25.35 7.53 1.32
C PRO A 282 -26.62 7.70 0.46
N LEU A 283 -27.65 6.89 0.74
CA LEU A 283 -28.92 6.97 0.03
C LEU A 283 -30.10 7.18 0.98
N ALA A 284 -30.90 8.21 0.70
CA ALA A 284 -32.18 8.45 1.37
C ALA A 284 -33.36 8.00 0.49
N THR A 285 -34.29 7.24 1.06
CA THR A 285 -35.53 6.85 0.38
C THR A 285 -36.73 7.02 1.30
N VAL A 286 -37.94 7.04 0.75
CA VAL A 286 -39.18 7.20 1.52
C VAL A 286 -40.06 5.98 1.30
N ILE A 287 -40.62 5.45 2.39
CA ILE A 287 -41.65 4.40 2.33
C ILE A 287 -42.88 4.99 1.66
N GLN A 288 -43.30 4.39 0.54
CA GLN A 288 -44.39 4.87 -0.31
C GLN A 288 -45.78 4.64 0.27
#